data_AF-A0A927NHK3-F1
#
_entry.id   AF-A0A927NHK3-F1
#
_cell.length_a   1.000
_cell.length_b   1.000
_cell.length_c   1.000
_cell.angle_alpha   90.00
_cell.angle_beta   90.00
_cell.angle_gamma   90.00
#
_symmetry.space_group_name_H-M   'P 1'
#
loop_
_entity.id
_entity.type
_entity.pdbx_description
1 polymer ?
#
loop_
_entity_poly.entity_id
_entity_poly.type
_entity_poly.pdbx_seq_one_letter_code
_entity_poly.pdbx_strand_id
1 'polypeptide(L)'
;MIINFDENNNINNNKKLFEFILDKFGIENPISFEGSLNNDGLPIGICNILYKNKKFKSIKFTCNNNSELEGPGYIVSNKGNSINFMFYKDNYAKIDYPSGSSYNGEVSQLKKDGYGIYTTNEGSTFEGTFYNDKFNGEYKATFLDKTTSVVTFVDNQFNGKFEKKLDKNTTLTANYQNGTVISFKYENDTDDFVYVLTKPTKNALYEISGFGKMYFKKELVYEGNFDDGIKEGLGTEYYSDGSKYVGNFVCDIREGEGTLFDKNGNVLKAGTWFADEFVEESNSKNTKTQKKLTSQKTLDVVSLKNSIKNIENNIVGQKEVIDQIANNLLLSFLCEREDNKPITSILMTGPTGVGKTETAKQISEHIYNKKPYVVDFANFYGKHMIASLIGSPAGYIGSDEKPALIKYIEENQETGGVILFEEIDKADTECLNIFMRMLDEGEIISSKNVAYSVKNFIILSTTNMSVNYVKKLGFSNTNDIKDTLVKESTGMKKEQLARFSLVCEFQDLEREDKIILCKKAIEETVSKLKNIQGYNINIEYSENIFGEIVDKTNMDFGVREIKKQASKEITQKLARFIRNNEAKNITVKIIDLDNIEIIATDKISNKNIDSYEN
;
A
#
# COMPACT_ATOMS: atom_id res chain seq x y z
N MET A 1 -21.60 43.66 -5.24
CA MET A 1 -22.86 42.95 -5.58
C MET A 1 -23.38 43.59 -6.86
N ILE A 2 -23.93 42.81 -7.80
CA ILE A 2 -24.58 43.34 -9.02
C ILE A 2 -26.09 43.16 -8.85
N ILE A 3 -26.85 44.25 -8.87
CA ILE A 3 -28.30 44.24 -8.66
C ILE A 3 -28.96 44.86 -9.90
N ASN A 4 -30.01 44.24 -10.41
CA ASN A 4 -30.81 44.82 -11.49
C ASN A 4 -32.12 45.36 -10.91
N PHE A 5 -32.28 46.68 -10.95
CA PHE A 5 -33.49 47.36 -10.51
C PHE A 5 -34.43 47.53 -11.69
N ASP A 6 -35.74 47.45 -11.44
CA ASP A 6 -36.75 47.52 -12.50
C ASP A 6 -36.60 48.82 -13.29
N GLU A 7 -36.38 48.69 -14.60
CA GLU A 7 -36.18 49.81 -15.52
C GLU A 7 -37.48 50.59 -15.77
N ASN A 8 -38.64 49.99 -15.49
CA ASN A 8 -39.95 50.59 -15.73
C ASN A 8 -40.44 51.53 -14.60
N ASN A 9 -39.52 52.10 -13.81
CA ASN A 9 -39.81 53.16 -12.83
C ASN A 9 -40.84 52.80 -11.73
N ASN A 10 -40.89 51.55 -11.28
CA ASN A 10 -41.69 51.22 -10.09
C ASN A 10 -40.93 51.60 -8.79
N ILE A 11 -40.85 52.91 -8.55
CA ILE A 11 -40.01 53.60 -7.55
C ILE A 11 -40.16 52.99 -6.14
N ASN A 12 -41.37 52.59 -5.74
CA ASN A 12 -41.63 52.04 -4.42
C ASN A 12 -41.05 50.63 -4.22
N ASN A 13 -40.97 49.82 -5.28
CA ASN A 13 -40.39 48.47 -5.20
C ASN A 13 -38.87 48.53 -5.20
N ASN A 14 -38.27 49.39 -6.01
CA ASN A 14 -36.82 49.57 -6.04
C ASN A 14 -36.30 50.16 -4.72
N LYS A 15 -37.04 51.12 -4.12
CA LYS A 15 -36.70 51.69 -2.81
C LYS A 15 -36.80 50.68 -1.66
N LYS A 16 -37.91 49.92 -1.58
CA LYS A 16 -38.08 48.87 -0.55
C LYS A 16 -37.05 47.75 -0.70
N LEU A 17 -36.72 47.36 -1.93
CA LEU A 17 -35.70 46.35 -2.20
C LEU A 17 -34.32 46.84 -1.77
N PHE A 18 -33.99 48.10 -2.06
CA PHE A 18 -32.74 48.71 -1.65
C PHE A 18 -32.62 48.83 -0.12
N GLU A 19 -33.63 49.36 0.56
CA GLU A 19 -33.68 49.48 2.02
C GLU A 19 -33.64 48.10 2.71
N PHE A 20 -34.36 47.10 2.18
CA PHE A 20 -34.33 45.72 2.68
C PHE A 20 -32.96 45.07 2.55
N ILE A 21 -32.25 45.31 1.44
CA ILE A 21 -30.89 44.78 1.25
C ILE A 21 -29.93 45.45 2.24
N LEU A 22 -30.03 46.76 2.47
CA LEU A 22 -29.18 47.45 3.43
C LEU A 22 -29.43 46.96 4.87
N ASP A 23 -30.70 46.80 5.26
CA ASP A 23 -31.09 46.32 6.59
C ASP A 23 -30.68 44.85 6.83
N LYS A 24 -31.00 43.96 5.88
CA LYS A 24 -30.73 42.51 6.01
C LYS A 24 -29.25 42.17 6.06
N PHE A 25 -28.39 43.00 5.47
CA PHE A 25 -26.95 42.79 5.46
C PHE A 25 -26.18 43.74 6.41
N GLY A 26 -26.90 44.56 7.20
CA GLY A 26 -26.29 45.47 8.18
C GLY A 26 -25.38 46.52 7.54
N ILE A 27 -25.74 47.03 6.36
CA ILE A 27 -24.93 47.96 5.58
C ILE A 27 -25.43 49.39 5.83
N GLU A 28 -24.77 50.13 6.71
CA GLU A 28 -25.16 51.51 7.01
C GLU A 28 -24.67 52.54 5.99
N ASN A 29 -23.56 52.28 5.27
CA ASN A 29 -23.01 53.17 4.24
C ASN A 29 -22.19 52.41 3.16
N PRO A 30 -22.58 52.43 1.88
CA PRO A 30 -21.78 51.85 0.80
C PRO A 30 -20.52 52.71 0.51
N ILE A 31 -19.41 52.07 0.16
CA ILE A 31 -18.12 52.76 -0.09
C ILE A 31 -18.14 53.47 -1.44
N SER A 32 -18.77 52.88 -2.45
CA SER A 32 -19.05 53.50 -3.74
C SER A 32 -20.19 52.78 -4.47
N PHE A 33 -20.86 53.52 -5.36
CA PHE A 33 -21.92 53.04 -6.24
C PHE A 33 -21.55 53.36 -7.69
N GLU A 34 -21.61 52.36 -8.57
CA GLU A 34 -21.47 52.52 -10.01
C GLU A 34 -22.72 51.98 -10.72
N GLY A 35 -23.50 52.87 -11.32
CA GLY A 35 -24.75 52.54 -12.02
C GLY A 35 -25.53 53.80 -12.39
N SER A 36 -26.62 53.63 -13.14
CA SER A 36 -27.52 54.73 -13.50
C SER A 36 -28.49 55.02 -12.34
N LEU A 37 -28.69 56.31 -12.04
CA LEU A 37 -29.69 56.76 -11.07
C LEU A 37 -30.85 57.42 -11.82
N ASN A 38 -32.06 57.25 -11.30
CA ASN A 38 -33.20 58.03 -11.75
C ASN A 38 -33.15 59.46 -11.15
N ASN A 39 -34.08 60.32 -11.57
CA ASN A 39 -34.12 61.73 -11.14
C ASN A 39 -34.34 61.93 -9.62
N ASP A 40 -34.76 60.89 -8.89
CA ASP A 40 -34.94 60.89 -7.44
C ASP A 40 -33.71 60.32 -6.69
N GLY A 41 -32.62 60.01 -7.41
CA GLY A 41 -31.37 59.49 -6.84
C GLY A 41 -31.40 57.99 -6.52
N LEU A 42 -32.36 57.23 -7.06
CA LEU A 42 -32.48 55.78 -6.85
C LEU A 42 -31.84 54.96 -7.98
N PRO A 43 -31.20 53.82 -7.69
CA PRO A 43 -30.62 52.93 -8.69
C PRO A 43 -31.65 52.39 -9.69
N ILE A 44 -31.32 52.46 -10.98
CA ILE A 44 -32.10 51.89 -12.09
C ILE A 44 -31.20 51.09 -13.04
N GLY A 45 -31.69 49.94 -13.50
CA GLY A 45 -30.90 49.00 -14.28
C GLY A 45 -29.80 48.31 -13.45
N ILE A 46 -28.70 47.94 -14.11
CA ILE A 46 -27.62 47.16 -13.49
C ILE A 46 -26.67 48.08 -12.71
N CYS A 47 -26.58 47.85 -11.40
CA CYS A 47 -25.75 48.66 -10.51
C CYS A 47 -24.76 47.81 -9.69
N ASN A 48 -23.56 48.35 -9.49
CA ASN A 48 -22.48 47.77 -8.72
C ASN A 48 -22.32 48.48 -7.37
N ILE A 49 -22.39 47.73 -6.28
CA ILE A 49 -22.16 48.25 -4.92
C ILE A 49 -20.91 47.59 -4.33
N LEU A 50 -19.98 48.44 -3.86
CA LEU A 50 -18.71 48.03 -3.24
C LEU A 50 -18.76 48.20 -1.71
N TYR A 51 -18.40 47.14 -0.96
CA TYR A 51 -18.35 47.15 0.51
C TYR A 51 -17.19 46.28 1.02
N LYS A 52 -16.64 46.59 2.20
CA LYS A 52 -15.44 45.90 2.75
C LYS A 52 -15.79 44.56 3.41
N ASN A 53 -15.01 43.53 3.05
CA ASN A 53 -14.86 42.21 3.69
C ASN A 53 -16.00 41.16 3.56
N LYS A 54 -16.19 40.61 2.36
CA LYS A 54 -16.16 39.15 2.06
C LYS A 54 -16.38 38.92 0.56
N LYS A 55 -15.59 38.00 -0.05
CA LYS A 55 -15.72 37.62 -1.47
C LYS A 55 -17.05 36.90 -1.71
N PHE A 56 -17.86 37.39 -2.64
CA PHE A 56 -18.92 36.62 -3.31
C PHE A 56 -18.64 36.60 -4.81
N LYS A 57 -18.66 35.41 -5.41
CA LYS A 57 -18.74 35.23 -6.86
C LYS A 57 -20.22 35.28 -7.27
N SER A 58 -20.48 35.94 -8.39
CA SER A 58 -21.76 36.29 -9.04
C SER A 58 -22.87 35.22 -9.07
N ILE A 59 -24.13 35.67 -9.11
CA ILE A 59 -25.33 34.91 -9.49
C ILE A 59 -26.00 35.62 -10.69
N LYS A 60 -26.52 34.85 -11.66
CA LYS A 60 -27.40 35.31 -12.75
C LYS A 60 -28.57 34.32 -12.91
N PHE A 61 -29.75 34.80 -13.31
CA PHE A 61 -31.02 34.06 -13.38
C PHE A 61 -31.59 33.97 -14.81
N THR A 62 -32.34 32.91 -15.15
CA THR A 62 -33.67 32.86 -15.84
C THR A 62 -33.98 31.46 -16.39
N CYS A 63 -35.26 31.07 -16.46
CA CYS A 63 -35.74 30.07 -17.42
C CYS A 63 -36.98 30.61 -18.15
N ASN A 64 -36.85 30.78 -19.46
CA ASN A 64 -37.96 30.79 -20.41
C ASN A 64 -37.89 29.44 -21.14
N ASN A 65 -38.96 28.65 -21.10
CA ASN A 65 -39.48 27.81 -22.19
C ASN A 65 -40.58 26.84 -21.67
N ASN A 66 -41.85 27.20 -21.92
CA ASN A 66 -43.02 26.37 -22.25
C ASN A 66 -43.32 25.05 -21.50
N SER A 67 -43.15 25.00 -20.17
CA SER A 67 -43.95 24.09 -19.33
C SER A 67 -44.26 24.77 -18.00
N GLU A 68 -45.54 24.99 -17.71
CA GLU A 68 -46.05 25.71 -16.55
C GLU A 68 -45.61 25.05 -15.23
N LEU A 69 -44.70 25.70 -14.50
CA LEU A 69 -44.48 25.47 -13.08
C LEU A 69 -44.41 26.83 -12.37
N GLU A 70 -45.52 27.24 -11.75
CA GLU A 70 -45.61 28.43 -10.90
C GLU A 70 -45.55 28.03 -9.40
N GLY A 71 -44.67 28.68 -8.64
CA GLY A 71 -44.58 28.55 -7.18
C GLY A 71 -43.35 29.25 -6.58
N PRO A 72 -43.37 29.67 -5.29
CA PRO A 72 -42.24 30.36 -4.65
C PRO A 72 -41.03 29.42 -4.51
N GLY A 73 -39.90 29.77 -5.13
CA GLY A 73 -38.64 29.03 -4.96
C GLY A 73 -37.89 29.48 -3.71
N TYR A 74 -37.37 28.52 -2.93
CA TYR A 74 -36.51 28.79 -1.77
C TYR A 74 -35.09 28.26 -2.03
N ILE A 75 -34.08 28.99 -1.56
CA ILE A 75 -32.71 28.51 -1.47
C ILE A 75 -32.52 27.90 -0.07
N VAL A 76 -32.32 26.59 -0.02
CA VAL A 76 -31.93 25.91 1.23
C VAL A 76 -30.43 25.71 1.20
N SER A 77 -29.71 26.53 1.97
CA SER A 77 -28.28 26.35 2.24
C SER A 77 -28.14 25.35 3.38
N ASN A 78 -27.66 24.14 3.10
CA ASN A 78 -27.14 23.28 4.16
C ASN A 78 -25.66 23.61 4.40
N LYS A 79 -25.22 23.63 5.66
CA LYS A 79 -23.88 24.08 6.08
C LYS A 79 -22.76 23.43 5.24
N GLY A 80 -22.25 24.16 4.25
CA GLY A 80 -21.10 23.78 3.44
C GLY A 80 -21.39 23.63 1.94
N ASN A 81 -21.23 24.73 1.19
CA ASN A 81 -20.90 24.78 -0.25
C ASN A 81 -21.87 24.26 -1.33
N SER A 82 -23.14 23.93 -1.05
CA SER A 82 -24.11 23.53 -2.09
C SER A 82 -25.40 24.35 -2.08
N ILE A 83 -25.89 24.75 -3.25
CA ILE A 83 -27.16 25.47 -3.47
C ILE A 83 -28.11 24.53 -4.23
N ASN A 84 -29.22 24.12 -3.63
CA ASN A 84 -30.26 23.34 -4.30
C ASN A 84 -31.35 24.28 -4.83
N PHE A 85 -31.90 23.99 -6.01
CA PHE A 85 -33.09 24.66 -6.54
C PHE A 85 -34.30 23.77 -6.32
N MET A 86 -35.32 24.26 -5.63
CA MET A 86 -36.54 23.51 -5.34
C MET A 86 -37.76 24.30 -5.81
N PHE A 87 -38.52 23.71 -6.73
CA PHE A 87 -39.85 24.17 -7.15
C PHE A 87 -40.85 23.19 -6.56
N TYR A 88 -41.86 23.67 -5.83
CA TYR A 88 -42.84 22.79 -5.19
C TYR A 88 -44.28 23.29 -5.38
N LYS A 89 -45.20 22.35 -5.53
CA LYS A 89 -46.66 22.56 -5.63
C LYS A 89 -47.35 21.28 -5.13
N ASP A 90 -48.33 21.42 -4.22
CA ASP A 90 -49.18 20.32 -3.74
C ASP A 90 -48.42 19.03 -3.31
N ASN A 91 -47.41 19.18 -2.44
CA ASN A 91 -46.50 18.11 -1.94
C ASN A 91 -45.63 17.43 -3.00
N TYR A 92 -45.58 17.94 -4.23
CA TYR A 92 -44.62 17.54 -5.25
C TYR A 92 -43.53 18.59 -5.38
N ALA A 93 -42.29 18.15 -5.60
CA ALA A 93 -41.19 19.04 -5.91
C ALA A 93 -40.28 18.51 -7.03
N LYS A 94 -39.79 19.48 -7.81
CA LYS A 94 -38.64 19.31 -8.68
C LYS A 94 -37.42 19.93 -7.99
N ILE A 95 -36.40 19.10 -7.74
CA ILE A 95 -35.16 19.48 -7.08
C ILE A 95 -34.00 19.29 -8.05
N ASP A 96 -33.27 20.35 -8.37
CA ASP A 96 -32.04 20.26 -9.16
C ASP A 96 -30.83 20.46 -8.23
N TYR A 97 -29.91 19.50 -8.25
CA TYR A 97 -28.74 19.47 -7.37
C TYR A 97 -27.48 20.00 -8.08
N PRO A 98 -26.52 20.62 -7.36
CA PRO A 98 -25.25 21.09 -7.93
C PRO A 98 -24.41 20.02 -8.63
N SER A 99 -24.58 18.75 -8.27
CA SER A 99 -23.93 17.60 -8.92
C SER A 99 -24.36 17.39 -10.37
N GLY A 100 -25.45 18.03 -10.82
CA GLY A 100 -26.11 17.78 -12.11
C GLY A 100 -27.22 16.72 -12.05
N SER A 101 -27.41 16.06 -10.91
CA SER A 101 -28.55 15.17 -10.67
C SER A 101 -29.82 15.97 -10.38
N SER A 102 -30.99 15.38 -10.57
CA SER A 102 -32.28 15.97 -10.23
C SER A 102 -33.22 14.98 -9.57
N TYR A 103 -34.24 15.47 -8.89
CA TYR A 103 -35.35 14.70 -8.35
C TYR A 103 -36.67 15.35 -8.78
N ASN A 104 -37.66 14.52 -9.10
CA ASN A 104 -39.02 14.97 -9.38
C ASN A 104 -39.99 14.00 -8.72
N GLY A 105 -40.72 14.45 -7.69
CA GLY A 105 -41.63 13.60 -6.97
C GLY A 105 -42.13 14.19 -5.67
N GLU A 106 -42.75 13.35 -4.84
CA GLU A 106 -43.33 13.73 -3.57
C GLU A 106 -42.27 14.17 -2.56
N VAL A 107 -42.63 15.17 -1.76
CA VAL A 107 -41.80 15.71 -0.69
C VAL A 107 -42.62 15.95 0.57
N SER A 108 -41.99 15.72 1.72
CA SER A 108 -42.51 16.08 3.04
C SER A 108 -41.43 16.79 3.82
N GLN A 109 -41.77 17.91 4.46
CA GLN A 109 -40.81 18.74 5.22
C GLN A 109 -39.52 19.08 4.44
N LEU A 110 -39.64 19.35 3.13
CA LEU A 110 -38.52 19.66 2.21
C LEU A 110 -37.54 18.51 1.96
N LYS A 111 -37.95 17.26 2.22
CA LYS A 111 -37.17 16.05 1.93
C LYS A 111 -37.90 15.17 0.94
N LYS A 112 -37.17 14.38 0.15
CA LYS A 112 -37.75 13.34 -0.71
C LYS A 112 -38.45 12.32 0.19
N ASP A 113 -39.76 12.29 0.13
CA ASP A 113 -40.59 11.46 1.00
C ASP A 113 -41.90 11.17 0.26
N GLY A 114 -42.08 9.91 -0.14
CA GLY A 114 -43.11 9.48 -1.08
C GLY A 114 -42.54 9.08 -2.44
N TYR A 115 -43.42 8.95 -3.44
CA TYR A 115 -43.04 8.44 -4.76
C TYR A 115 -42.35 9.50 -5.62
N GLY A 116 -41.27 9.13 -6.33
CA GLY A 116 -40.58 10.05 -7.21
C GLY A 116 -39.57 9.41 -8.15
N ILE A 117 -38.97 10.26 -8.98
CA ILE A 117 -37.95 9.89 -9.96
C ILE A 117 -36.70 10.69 -9.64
N TYR A 118 -35.62 9.99 -9.32
CA TYR A 118 -34.29 10.57 -9.20
C TYR A 118 -33.49 10.34 -10.49
N THR A 119 -32.93 11.39 -11.06
CA THR A 119 -32.07 11.33 -12.25
C THR A 119 -30.63 11.64 -11.84
N THR A 120 -29.69 10.77 -12.16
CA THR A 120 -28.26 11.02 -11.91
C THR A 120 -27.74 12.11 -12.83
N ASN A 121 -26.58 12.68 -12.51
CA ASN A 121 -25.87 13.62 -13.37
C ASN A 121 -25.49 13.05 -14.74
N GLU A 122 -25.37 11.73 -14.84
CA GLU A 122 -25.08 11.02 -16.10
C GLU A 122 -26.35 10.69 -16.90
N GLY A 123 -27.54 10.85 -16.31
CA GLY A 123 -28.84 10.67 -16.99
C GLY A 123 -29.54 9.34 -16.74
N SER A 124 -29.04 8.49 -15.83
CA SER A 124 -29.78 7.30 -15.38
C SER A 124 -30.91 7.72 -14.45
N THR A 125 -32.08 7.09 -14.55
CA THR A 125 -33.25 7.40 -13.70
C THR A 125 -33.55 6.26 -12.74
N PHE A 126 -34.05 6.60 -11.56
CA PHE A 126 -34.49 5.68 -10.50
C PHE A 126 -35.87 6.12 -10.04
N GLU A 127 -36.87 5.34 -10.39
CA GLU A 127 -38.28 5.59 -10.10
C GLU A 127 -38.74 4.68 -8.95
N GLY A 128 -39.18 5.26 -7.83
CA GLY A 128 -39.59 4.51 -6.65
C GLY A 128 -39.93 5.39 -5.44
N THR A 129 -40.16 4.76 -4.29
CA THR A 129 -40.59 5.46 -3.06
C THR A 129 -39.40 5.84 -2.21
N PHE A 130 -39.24 7.13 -1.90
CA PHE A 130 -38.22 7.66 -1.02
C PHE A 130 -38.76 7.81 0.40
N TYR A 131 -37.87 7.69 1.39
CA TYR A 131 -38.20 7.97 2.78
C TYR A 131 -37.12 8.85 3.40
N ASN A 132 -37.49 10.07 3.81
CA ASN A 132 -36.59 11.01 4.49
C ASN A 132 -35.24 11.18 3.76
N ASP A 133 -35.29 11.52 2.47
CA ASP A 133 -34.18 11.68 1.52
C ASP A 133 -33.43 10.40 1.10
N LYS A 134 -33.77 9.23 1.66
CA LYS A 134 -33.05 7.98 1.37
C LYS A 134 -33.70 7.15 0.27
N PHE A 135 -32.86 6.48 -0.52
CA PHE A 135 -33.26 5.32 -1.30
C PHE A 135 -33.49 4.14 -0.36
N ASN A 136 -34.68 3.56 -0.42
CA ASN A 136 -35.02 2.37 0.35
C ASN A 136 -36.13 1.57 -0.35
N GLY A 137 -35.92 0.26 -0.53
CA GLY A 137 -36.85 -0.61 -1.24
C GLY A 137 -36.51 -0.78 -2.73
N GLU A 138 -37.49 -1.21 -3.51
CA GLU A 138 -37.33 -1.50 -4.94
C GLU A 138 -37.56 -0.24 -5.79
N TYR A 139 -36.70 -0.04 -6.78
CA TYR A 139 -36.76 1.04 -7.74
C TYR A 139 -36.70 0.47 -9.15
N LYS A 140 -37.45 1.08 -10.05
CA LYS A 140 -37.28 0.87 -11.48
C LYS A 140 -36.18 1.79 -11.97
N ALA A 141 -35.03 1.21 -12.28
CA ALA A 141 -33.89 1.93 -12.84
C ALA A 141 -33.95 1.92 -14.37
N THR A 142 -33.69 3.07 -15.01
CA THR A 142 -33.43 3.17 -16.45
C THR A 142 -32.03 3.72 -16.66
N PHE A 143 -31.17 2.97 -17.32
CA PHE A 143 -29.75 3.34 -17.52
C PHE A 143 -29.54 4.11 -18.84
N LEU A 144 -28.33 4.65 -19.07
CA LEU A 144 -28.01 5.46 -20.26
C LEU A 144 -28.29 4.73 -21.58
N ASP A 145 -28.10 3.41 -21.61
CA ASP A 145 -28.38 2.56 -22.78
C ASP A 145 -29.87 2.24 -22.96
N LYS A 146 -30.73 2.89 -22.17
CA LYS A 146 -32.20 2.71 -22.10
C LYS A 146 -32.64 1.34 -21.58
N THR A 147 -31.73 0.52 -21.06
CA THR A 147 -32.10 -0.71 -20.38
C THR A 147 -32.81 -0.38 -19.07
N THR A 148 -33.79 -1.21 -18.70
CA THR A 148 -34.55 -1.06 -17.46
C THR A 148 -34.38 -2.28 -16.58
N SER A 149 -34.12 -2.09 -15.29
CA SER A 149 -34.06 -3.17 -14.30
C SER A 149 -34.76 -2.75 -13.02
N VAL A 150 -35.30 -3.72 -12.28
CA VAL A 150 -35.66 -3.50 -10.86
C VAL A 150 -34.38 -3.61 -10.04
N VAL A 151 -34.20 -2.68 -9.10
CA VAL A 151 -33.03 -2.62 -8.24
C VAL A 151 -33.46 -2.36 -6.81
N THR A 152 -32.76 -2.93 -5.83
CA THR A 152 -33.09 -2.75 -4.42
C THR A 152 -32.05 -1.89 -3.72
N PHE A 153 -32.51 -0.93 -2.91
CA PHE A 153 -31.66 -0.14 -2.05
C PHE A 153 -31.99 -0.40 -0.58
N VAL A 154 -30.94 -0.44 0.25
CA VAL A 154 -31.04 -0.45 1.72
C VAL A 154 -30.16 0.69 2.23
N ASP A 155 -30.76 1.69 2.88
CA ASP A 155 -30.05 2.87 3.42
C ASP A 155 -29.12 3.56 2.40
N ASN A 156 -29.63 3.86 1.20
CA ASN A 156 -28.88 4.44 0.06
C ASN A 156 -27.83 3.54 -0.60
N GLN A 157 -27.65 2.30 -0.13
CA GLN A 157 -26.71 1.37 -0.73
C GLN A 157 -27.44 0.39 -1.64
N PHE A 158 -26.91 0.19 -2.85
CA PHE A 158 -27.40 -0.83 -3.75
C PHE A 158 -27.19 -2.21 -3.13
N ASN A 159 -28.23 -3.02 -3.09
CA ASN A 159 -28.20 -4.35 -2.48
C ASN A 159 -29.03 -5.31 -3.33
N GLY A 160 -28.62 -6.56 -3.46
CA GLY A 160 -29.35 -7.56 -4.23
C GLY A 160 -28.87 -7.70 -5.68
N LYS A 161 -29.78 -8.12 -6.57
CA LYS A 161 -29.46 -8.59 -7.93
C LYS A 161 -29.72 -7.50 -8.96
N PHE A 162 -28.78 -7.30 -9.87
CA PHE A 162 -28.93 -6.50 -11.08
C PHE A 162 -28.86 -7.43 -12.29
N GLU A 163 -29.75 -7.28 -13.26
CA GLU A 163 -29.75 -8.07 -14.49
C GLU A 163 -29.72 -7.17 -15.72
N LYS A 164 -28.89 -7.52 -16.70
CA LYS A 164 -28.75 -6.82 -17.97
C LYS A 164 -28.63 -7.83 -19.11
N LYS A 165 -29.43 -7.65 -20.16
CA LYS A 165 -29.19 -8.35 -21.44
C LYS A 165 -28.07 -7.65 -22.19
N LEU A 166 -26.99 -8.38 -22.48
CA LEU A 166 -25.87 -7.88 -23.27
C LEU A 166 -26.14 -8.02 -24.77
N ASP A 167 -26.81 -9.13 -25.15
CA ASP A 167 -27.27 -9.39 -26.50
C ASP A 167 -28.58 -10.23 -26.47
N LYS A 168 -28.96 -10.86 -27.60
CA LYS A 168 -30.19 -11.67 -27.69
C LYS A 168 -30.18 -12.91 -26.78
N ASN A 169 -29.00 -13.45 -26.52
CA ASN A 169 -28.79 -14.74 -25.87
C ASN A 169 -28.04 -14.59 -24.55
N THR A 170 -27.28 -13.52 -24.31
CA THR A 170 -26.45 -13.37 -23.11
C THR A 170 -27.09 -12.45 -22.07
N THR A 171 -27.27 -12.98 -20.86
CA THR A 171 -27.73 -12.24 -19.67
C THR A 171 -26.61 -12.11 -18.63
N LEU A 172 -26.27 -10.88 -18.29
CA LEU A 172 -25.37 -10.52 -17.19
C LEU A 172 -26.19 -10.28 -15.92
N THR A 173 -25.87 -11.02 -14.88
CA THR A 173 -26.34 -10.81 -13.51
C THR A 173 -25.20 -10.25 -12.68
N ALA A 174 -25.37 -9.12 -11.99
CA ALA A 174 -24.46 -8.64 -10.97
C ALA A 174 -25.11 -8.74 -9.58
N ASN A 175 -24.43 -9.35 -8.62
CA ASN A 175 -24.90 -9.38 -7.23
C ASN A 175 -24.15 -8.33 -6.43
N TYR A 176 -24.91 -7.54 -5.68
CA TYR A 176 -24.40 -6.48 -4.83
C TYR A 176 -24.71 -6.76 -3.37
N GLN A 177 -23.76 -6.41 -2.50
CA GLN A 177 -23.95 -6.38 -1.07
C GLN A 177 -23.36 -5.07 -0.53
N ASN A 178 -24.17 -4.30 0.19
CA ASN A 178 -23.77 -3.03 0.81
C ASN A 178 -23.07 -2.06 -0.18
N GLY A 179 -23.60 -1.94 -1.40
CA GLY A 179 -23.07 -1.06 -2.45
C GLY A 179 -21.84 -1.59 -3.20
N THR A 180 -21.38 -2.81 -2.90
CA THR A 180 -20.22 -3.44 -3.57
C THR A 180 -20.67 -4.63 -4.40
N VAL A 181 -20.18 -4.75 -5.64
CA VAL A 181 -20.39 -5.96 -6.46
C VAL A 181 -19.61 -7.12 -5.84
N ILE A 182 -20.30 -8.20 -5.50
CA ILE A 182 -19.70 -9.42 -4.96
C ILE A 182 -19.53 -10.51 -6.02
N SER A 183 -20.29 -10.46 -7.11
CA SER A 183 -20.09 -11.35 -8.26
C SER A 183 -20.77 -10.83 -9.53
N PHE A 184 -20.24 -11.24 -10.68
CA PHE A 184 -20.98 -11.23 -11.95
C PHE A 184 -21.25 -12.66 -12.40
N LYS A 185 -22.40 -12.90 -13.00
CA LYS A 185 -22.79 -14.16 -13.60
C LYS A 185 -23.26 -13.90 -15.03
N TYR A 186 -22.60 -14.51 -16.00
CA TYR A 186 -22.97 -14.47 -17.40
C TYR A 186 -23.64 -15.79 -17.77
N GLU A 187 -24.87 -15.73 -18.28
CA GLU A 187 -25.62 -16.88 -18.78
C GLU A 187 -25.93 -16.67 -20.26
N ASN A 188 -25.51 -17.60 -21.11
CA ASN A 188 -25.86 -17.61 -22.52
C ASN A 188 -27.00 -18.62 -22.74
N ASP A 189 -28.12 -18.17 -23.30
CA ASP A 189 -29.31 -18.98 -23.55
C ASP A 189 -29.13 -19.97 -24.71
N THR A 190 -28.07 -19.82 -25.51
CA THR A 190 -27.79 -20.67 -26.69
C THR A 190 -26.70 -21.71 -26.49
N ASP A 191 -25.77 -21.51 -25.56
CA ASP A 191 -24.73 -22.46 -25.23
C ASP A 191 -24.81 -22.79 -23.72
N ASP A 192 -24.63 -24.06 -23.33
CA ASP A 192 -24.78 -24.54 -21.94
C ASP A 192 -23.71 -23.98 -20.95
N PHE A 193 -23.00 -22.90 -21.33
CA PHE A 193 -21.95 -22.26 -20.56
C PHE A 193 -22.49 -21.15 -19.63
N VAL A 194 -22.06 -21.20 -18.37
CA VAL A 194 -22.32 -20.17 -17.37
C VAL A 194 -21.01 -19.74 -16.73
N TYR A 195 -20.71 -18.44 -16.76
CA TYR A 195 -19.52 -17.88 -16.11
C TYR A 195 -19.92 -17.15 -14.85
N VAL A 196 -19.18 -17.34 -13.75
CA VAL A 196 -19.40 -16.69 -12.45
C VAL A 196 -18.10 -16.06 -11.98
N LEU A 197 -17.95 -14.75 -12.16
CA LEU A 197 -16.80 -13.98 -11.71
C LEU A 197 -16.95 -13.59 -10.23
N THR A 198 -15.98 -13.97 -9.40
CA THR A 198 -15.95 -13.71 -7.95
C THR A 198 -14.97 -12.60 -7.55
N LYS A 199 -14.03 -12.24 -8.44
CA LYS A 199 -13.22 -11.01 -8.34
C LYS A 199 -13.23 -10.28 -9.67
N PRO A 200 -14.33 -9.59 -10.00
CA PRO A 200 -14.49 -8.98 -11.31
C PRO A 200 -13.67 -7.70 -11.47
N THR A 201 -13.19 -7.47 -12.68
CA THR A 201 -12.49 -6.23 -13.05
C THR A 201 -13.47 -5.07 -13.29
N LYS A 202 -12.97 -3.84 -13.46
CA LYS A 202 -13.82 -2.69 -13.83
C LYS A 202 -14.55 -2.89 -15.18
N ASN A 203 -13.98 -3.70 -16.07
CA ASN A 203 -14.56 -4.00 -17.38
C ASN A 203 -15.55 -5.16 -17.35
N ALA A 204 -15.72 -5.84 -16.21
CA ALA A 204 -16.62 -6.99 -16.05
C ALA A 204 -18.12 -6.66 -16.18
N LEU A 205 -18.47 -5.43 -16.54
CA LEU A 205 -19.80 -5.01 -16.98
C LEU A 205 -20.03 -5.23 -18.48
N TYR A 206 -18.96 -5.44 -19.25
CA TYR A 206 -18.96 -5.49 -20.70
C TYR A 206 -18.31 -6.76 -21.25
N GLU A 207 -17.35 -7.33 -20.51
CA GLU A 207 -16.52 -8.47 -20.94
C GLU A 207 -16.39 -9.47 -19.78
N ILE A 208 -16.20 -10.76 -20.09
CA ILE A 208 -16.03 -11.81 -19.06
C ILE A 208 -14.56 -11.81 -18.59
N SER A 209 -14.16 -10.77 -17.86
CA SER A 209 -12.76 -10.57 -17.42
C SER A 209 -12.62 -10.48 -15.90
N GLY A 210 -11.73 -11.32 -15.35
CA GLY A 210 -11.44 -11.43 -13.91
C GLY A 210 -11.38 -12.87 -13.43
N PHE A 211 -11.27 -13.07 -12.12
CA PHE A 211 -11.23 -14.41 -11.53
C PHE A 211 -12.64 -14.97 -11.32
N GLY A 212 -12.87 -16.23 -11.71
CA GLY A 212 -14.19 -16.84 -11.60
C GLY A 212 -14.25 -18.33 -11.90
N LYS A 213 -15.46 -18.81 -12.13
CA LYS A 213 -15.80 -20.21 -12.45
C LYS A 213 -16.57 -20.27 -13.76
N MET A 214 -16.26 -21.26 -14.59
CA MET A 214 -17.03 -21.61 -15.78
C MET A 214 -17.69 -22.97 -15.56
N TYR A 215 -18.98 -23.02 -15.85
CA TYR A 215 -19.79 -24.21 -15.79
C TYR A 215 -20.27 -24.58 -17.19
N PHE A 216 -20.30 -25.87 -17.50
CA PHE A 216 -20.93 -26.41 -18.71
C PHE A 216 -22.01 -27.41 -18.27
N LYS A 217 -23.26 -27.24 -18.72
CA LYS A 217 -24.40 -28.10 -18.32
C LYS A 217 -24.55 -28.27 -16.79
N LYS A 218 -24.24 -27.20 -16.04
CA LYS A 218 -24.22 -27.14 -14.55
C LYS A 218 -23.06 -27.88 -13.87
N GLU A 219 -22.12 -28.45 -14.62
CA GLU A 219 -20.89 -29.02 -14.07
C GLU A 219 -19.77 -27.98 -14.10
N LEU A 220 -19.00 -27.87 -13.02
CA LEU A 220 -17.83 -26.98 -12.97
C LEU A 220 -16.76 -27.55 -13.91
N VAL A 221 -16.39 -26.78 -14.93
CA VAL A 221 -15.36 -27.20 -15.91
C VAL A 221 -14.08 -26.38 -15.79
N TYR A 222 -14.14 -25.17 -15.22
CA TYR A 222 -12.93 -24.38 -14.97
C TYR A 222 -13.10 -23.39 -13.81
N GLU A 223 -12.03 -23.14 -13.07
CA GLU A 223 -11.92 -22.11 -12.04
C GLU A 223 -10.55 -21.42 -12.17
N GLY A 224 -10.54 -20.12 -12.46
CA GLY A 224 -9.30 -19.40 -12.75
C GLY A 224 -9.54 -17.98 -13.27
N ASN A 225 -8.53 -17.35 -13.87
CA ASN A 225 -8.73 -16.05 -14.50
C ASN A 225 -9.30 -16.22 -15.92
N PHE A 226 -10.09 -15.22 -16.30
CA PHE A 226 -10.60 -15.02 -17.65
C PHE A 226 -10.16 -13.67 -18.19
N ASP A 227 -9.89 -13.62 -19.49
CA ASP A 227 -9.85 -12.41 -20.28
C ASP A 227 -10.85 -12.56 -21.43
N ASP A 228 -11.92 -11.76 -21.39
CA ASP A 228 -13.06 -11.81 -22.33
C ASP A 228 -13.63 -13.23 -22.56
N GLY A 229 -13.74 -14.00 -21.48
CA GLY A 229 -14.32 -15.35 -21.48
C GLY A 229 -13.34 -16.45 -21.84
N ILE A 230 -12.11 -16.10 -22.21
CA ILE A 230 -11.02 -17.01 -22.54
C ILE A 230 -10.21 -17.30 -21.26
N LYS A 231 -9.86 -18.56 -20.99
CA LYS A 231 -9.01 -18.92 -19.84
C LYS A 231 -7.61 -18.34 -20.05
N GLU A 232 -7.14 -17.60 -19.06
CA GLU A 232 -5.83 -16.93 -19.09
C GLU A 232 -5.17 -17.02 -17.71
N GLY A 233 -3.85 -17.14 -17.67
CA GLY A 233 -3.10 -17.25 -16.42
C GLY A 233 -3.38 -18.54 -15.65
N LEU A 234 -3.24 -18.51 -14.32
CA LEU A 234 -3.44 -19.69 -13.48
C LEU A 234 -4.91 -20.08 -13.36
N GLY A 235 -5.19 -21.37 -13.52
CA GLY A 235 -6.51 -21.94 -13.38
C GLY A 235 -6.50 -23.44 -13.10
N THR A 236 -7.67 -23.95 -12.74
CA THR A 236 -7.97 -25.37 -12.61
C THR A 236 -9.04 -25.74 -13.62
N GLU A 237 -8.74 -26.65 -14.54
CA GLU A 237 -9.72 -27.24 -15.44
C GLU A 237 -10.13 -28.62 -14.91
N TYR A 238 -11.44 -28.89 -14.93
CA TYR A 238 -12.05 -30.11 -14.43
C TYR A 238 -12.63 -30.91 -15.60
N TYR A 239 -12.35 -32.21 -15.60
CA TYR A 239 -12.78 -33.11 -16.67
C TYR A 239 -13.88 -34.07 -16.18
N SER A 240 -14.72 -34.52 -17.12
CA SER A 240 -15.88 -35.39 -16.84
C SER A 240 -15.54 -36.75 -16.20
N ASP A 241 -14.30 -37.23 -16.35
CA ASP A 241 -13.82 -38.46 -15.72
C ASP A 241 -13.37 -38.27 -14.25
N GLY A 242 -13.47 -37.04 -13.74
CA GLY A 242 -13.06 -36.62 -12.41
C GLY A 242 -11.60 -36.19 -12.31
N SER A 243 -10.80 -36.33 -13.38
CA SER A 243 -9.46 -35.77 -13.44
C SER A 243 -9.50 -34.24 -13.47
N LYS A 244 -8.39 -33.59 -13.12
CA LYS A 244 -8.26 -32.14 -13.19
C LYS A 244 -6.85 -31.72 -13.58
N TYR A 245 -6.74 -30.64 -14.32
CA TYR A 245 -5.48 -29.96 -14.56
C TYR A 245 -5.41 -28.70 -13.71
N VAL A 246 -4.28 -28.47 -13.05
CA VAL A 246 -4.00 -27.23 -12.30
C VAL A 246 -2.72 -26.65 -12.87
N GLY A 247 -2.78 -25.45 -13.43
CA GLY A 247 -1.61 -24.84 -14.07
C GLY A 247 -1.95 -23.57 -14.82
N ASN A 248 -1.02 -23.16 -15.68
CA ASN A 248 -1.17 -21.94 -16.46
C ASN A 248 -1.90 -22.19 -17.80
N PHE A 249 -2.69 -21.20 -18.21
CA PHE A 249 -3.44 -21.14 -19.46
C PHE A 249 -3.05 -19.88 -20.23
N VAL A 250 -2.95 -19.99 -21.55
CA VAL A 250 -2.81 -18.86 -22.46
C VAL A 250 -3.81 -19.10 -23.59
N CYS A 251 -4.78 -18.22 -23.74
CA CYS A 251 -5.81 -18.32 -24.78
C CYS A 251 -6.55 -19.69 -24.80
N ASP A 252 -7.08 -20.13 -23.65
CA ASP A 252 -7.73 -21.46 -23.44
C ASP A 252 -6.82 -22.69 -23.49
N ILE A 253 -5.53 -22.52 -23.78
CA ILE A 253 -4.59 -23.61 -23.99
C ILE A 253 -3.69 -23.76 -22.75
N ARG A 254 -3.44 -25.00 -22.29
CA ARG A 254 -2.48 -25.25 -21.20
C ARG A 254 -1.06 -24.98 -21.68
N GLU A 255 -0.40 -24.03 -21.04
CA GLU A 255 0.89 -23.48 -21.47
C GLU A 255 1.73 -23.12 -20.24
N GLY A 256 2.97 -23.59 -20.17
CA GLY A 256 3.86 -23.42 -19.02
C GLY A 256 3.72 -24.52 -17.97
N GLU A 257 4.02 -24.21 -16.71
CA GLU A 257 4.00 -25.22 -15.65
C GLU A 257 2.58 -25.63 -15.25
N GLY A 258 2.34 -26.94 -15.15
CA GLY A 258 1.04 -27.48 -14.81
C GLY A 258 1.08 -28.93 -14.34
N THR A 259 0.08 -29.30 -13.55
CA THR A 259 -0.07 -30.66 -12.99
C THR A 259 -1.44 -31.22 -13.35
N LEU A 260 -1.45 -32.37 -14.02
CA LEU A 260 -2.63 -33.18 -14.26
C LEU A 260 -2.79 -34.21 -13.14
N PHE A 261 -3.95 -34.24 -12.52
CA PHE A 261 -4.34 -35.16 -11.45
C PHE A 261 -5.41 -36.13 -11.94
N ASP A 262 -5.37 -37.37 -11.48
CA ASP A 262 -6.48 -38.32 -11.64
C ASP A 262 -7.67 -37.98 -10.72
N LYS A 263 -8.76 -38.73 -10.86
CA LYS A 263 -9.96 -38.59 -10.01
C LYS A 263 -9.75 -38.83 -8.51
N ASN A 264 -8.64 -39.46 -8.13
CA ASN A 264 -8.28 -39.73 -6.74
C ASN A 264 -7.28 -38.69 -6.19
N GLY A 265 -6.86 -37.72 -7.00
CA GLY A 265 -5.87 -36.71 -6.65
C GLY A 265 -4.42 -37.16 -6.81
N ASN A 266 -4.14 -38.30 -7.45
CA ASN A 266 -2.77 -38.70 -7.78
C ASN A 266 -2.27 -37.90 -8.99
N VAL A 267 -1.00 -37.49 -8.94
CA VAL A 267 -0.35 -36.81 -10.08
C VAL A 267 -0.17 -37.80 -11.23
N LEU A 268 -0.79 -37.51 -12.37
CA LEU A 268 -0.60 -38.23 -13.63
C LEU A 268 0.60 -37.67 -14.40
N LYS A 269 0.69 -36.33 -14.50
CA LYS A 269 1.76 -35.60 -15.18
C LYS A 269 2.01 -34.28 -14.45
N ALA A 270 3.27 -33.91 -14.23
CA ALA A 270 3.65 -32.63 -13.62
C ALA A 270 4.91 -32.11 -14.31
N GLY A 271 4.91 -30.84 -14.70
CA GLY A 271 6.01 -30.20 -15.42
C GLY A 271 5.49 -29.26 -16.49
N THR A 272 6.30 -29.03 -17.53
CA THR A 272 6.00 -28.07 -18.59
C THR A 272 5.01 -28.62 -19.61
N TRP A 273 3.96 -27.84 -19.87
CA TRP A 273 2.99 -28.02 -20.93
C TRP A 273 3.23 -26.98 -22.01
N PHE A 274 3.13 -27.40 -23.26
CA PHE A 274 3.21 -26.52 -24.42
C PHE A 274 2.10 -26.91 -25.37
N ALA A 275 1.24 -25.96 -25.71
CA ALA A 275 0.10 -26.18 -26.60
C ALA A 275 -0.77 -27.40 -26.23
N ASP A 276 -1.18 -27.51 -24.96
CA ASP A 276 -1.94 -28.63 -24.38
C ASP A 276 -1.22 -30.00 -24.31
N GLU A 277 0.01 -30.08 -24.80
CA GLU A 277 0.82 -31.28 -24.74
C GLU A 277 1.83 -31.22 -23.61
N PHE A 278 2.00 -32.35 -22.91
CA PHE A 278 3.01 -32.48 -21.87
C PHE A 278 4.37 -32.78 -22.49
N VAL A 279 5.39 -31.99 -22.13
CA VAL A 279 6.75 -32.14 -22.67
C VAL A 279 7.54 -33.12 -21.81
N GLU A 280 7.86 -34.31 -22.34
CA GLU A 280 8.70 -35.30 -21.65
C GLU A 280 10.20 -34.99 -21.85
N GLU A 281 10.95 -34.79 -20.76
CA GLU A 281 12.41 -34.57 -20.84
C GLU A 281 13.15 -35.80 -21.40
N SER A 282 13.76 -35.66 -22.57
CA SER A 282 14.60 -36.69 -23.17
C SER A 282 15.98 -36.79 -22.49
N ASN A 283 16.24 -37.94 -21.86
CA ASN A 283 17.49 -38.28 -21.17
C ASN A 283 18.77 -38.12 -22.03
N SER A 284 19.66 -37.20 -21.64
CA SER A 284 21.10 -37.26 -22.01
C SER A 284 22.00 -37.38 -20.79
N LYS A 285 22.64 -38.55 -20.69
CA LYS A 285 23.63 -39.05 -19.73
C LYS A 285 24.73 -38.05 -19.33
N ASN A 286 24.91 -37.79 -18.03
CA ASN A 286 26.08 -38.25 -17.27
C ASN A 286 26.12 -37.76 -15.80
N THR A 287 26.51 -38.70 -14.93
CA THR A 287 27.20 -38.58 -13.63
C THR A 287 26.46 -38.07 -12.38
N LYS A 288 26.04 -39.05 -11.57
CA LYS A 288 26.23 -39.13 -10.10
C LYS A 288 25.86 -37.90 -9.24
N THR A 289 24.55 -37.68 -9.04
CA THR A 289 23.97 -37.30 -7.74
C THR A 289 22.44 -37.45 -7.79
N GLN A 290 21.94 -38.69 -7.85
CA GLN A 290 20.53 -38.97 -7.59
C GLN A 290 20.36 -39.49 -6.17
N LYS A 291 20.27 -38.54 -5.25
CA LYS A 291 19.43 -38.65 -4.05
C LYS A 291 18.93 -37.24 -3.76
N LYS A 292 17.60 -37.08 -3.75
CA LYS A 292 16.82 -35.94 -3.27
C LYS A 292 16.47 -34.88 -4.33
N LEU A 293 15.28 -35.03 -4.93
CA LEU A 293 14.45 -33.92 -5.44
C LEU A 293 12.97 -34.32 -5.34
N THR A 294 12.57 -34.61 -4.11
CA THR A 294 11.19 -34.50 -3.61
C THR A 294 11.28 -33.60 -2.40
N SER A 295 11.04 -32.30 -2.60
CA SER A 295 10.58 -31.33 -1.61
C SER A 295 10.81 -29.94 -2.19
N GLN A 296 9.73 -29.26 -2.57
CA GLN A 296 9.60 -27.85 -2.23
C GLN A 296 10.09 -27.74 -0.78
N LYS A 297 11.14 -26.97 -0.53
CA LYS A 297 11.70 -26.82 0.81
C LYS A 297 10.71 -25.94 1.59
N THR A 298 9.57 -26.50 1.98
CA THR A 298 8.82 -26.00 3.12
C THR A 298 9.81 -25.95 4.26
N LEU A 299 10.10 -24.73 4.74
CA LEU A 299 10.80 -24.53 5.99
C LEU A 299 10.08 -25.41 7.02
N ASP A 300 10.77 -26.43 7.53
CA ASP A 300 10.25 -27.26 8.60
C ASP A 300 9.83 -26.31 9.75
N VAL A 301 8.63 -26.50 10.29
CA VAL A 301 8.07 -25.67 11.36
C VAL A 301 9.04 -25.61 12.54
N VAL A 302 9.77 -26.69 12.81
CA VAL A 302 10.82 -26.72 13.84
C VAL A 302 11.99 -25.81 13.45
N SER A 303 12.44 -25.86 12.20
CA SER A 303 13.49 -24.97 11.69
C SER A 303 13.07 -23.51 11.78
N LEU A 304 11.84 -23.16 11.38
CA LEU A 304 11.33 -21.80 11.43
C LEU A 304 11.25 -21.27 12.87
N LYS A 305 10.76 -22.08 13.82
CA LYS A 305 10.74 -21.73 15.25
C LYS A 305 12.15 -21.49 15.80
N ASN A 306 13.12 -22.31 15.42
CA ASN A 306 14.51 -22.11 15.81
C ASN A 306 15.09 -20.82 15.22
N SER A 307 14.82 -20.53 13.94
CA SER A 307 15.22 -19.29 13.29
C SER A 307 14.65 -18.07 14.01
N ILE A 308 13.36 -18.10 14.38
CA ILE A 308 12.70 -17.05 15.15
C ILE A 308 13.35 -16.83 16.51
N LYS A 309 13.63 -17.91 17.25
CA LYS A 309 14.32 -17.82 18.54
C LYS A 309 15.71 -17.19 18.42
N ASN A 310 16.43 -17.46 17.33
CA ASN A 310 17.73 -16.84 17.08
C ASN A 310 17.60 -15.34 16.77
N ILE A 311 16.59 -14.95 15.99
CA ILE A 311 16.27 -13.54 15.72
C ILE A 311 15.98 -12.80 17.05
N GLU A 312 15.14 -13.38 17.91
CA GLU A 312 14.81 -12.83 19.24
C GLU A 312 16.05 -12.63 20.12
N ASN A 313 16.98 -13.58 20.15
CA ASN A 313 18.18 -13.48 20.98
C ASN A 313 19.19 -12.44 20.45
N ASN A 314 19.15 -12.14 19.16
CA ASN A 314 20.12 -11.24 18.53
C ASN A 314 19.70 -9.77 18.60
N ILE A 315 18.39 -9.49 18.61
CA ILE A 315 17.86 -8.14 18.73
C ILE A 315 17.69 -7.75 20.22
N VAL A 316 18.17 -6.56 20.59
CA VAL A 316 18.18 -6.06 21.98
C VAL A 316 17.21 -4.89 22.11
N GLY A 317 16.46 -4.82 23.22
CA GLY A 317 15.57 -3.71 23.56
C GLY A 317 14.21 -3.66 22.84
N GLN A 318 13.96 -4.56 21.87
CA GLN A 318 12.77 -4.50 21.00
C GLN A 318 11.84 -5.70 21.15
N LYS A 319 11.77 -6.28 22.36
CA LYS A 319 11.09 -7.56 22.60
C LYS A 319 9.67 -7.60 22.06
N GLU A 320 8.85 -6.61 22.40
CA GLU A 320 7.43 -6.56 22.00
C GLU A 320 7.25 -6.53 20.48
N VAL A 321 8.09 -5.77 19.77
CA VAL A 321 8.04 -5.65 18.31
C VAL A 321 8.52 -6.93 17.65
N ILE A 322 9.57 -7.54 18.18
CA ILE A 322 10.08 -8.81 17.67
C ILE A 322 9.07 -9.93 17.89
N ASP A 323 8.36 -9.97 19.02
CA ASP A 323 7.27 -10.92 19.25
C ASP A 323 6.14 -10.75 18.20
N GLN A 324 5.78 -9.52 17.83
CA GLN A 324 4.79 -9.26 16.77
C GLN A 324 5.28 -9.75 15.40
N ILE A 325 6.53 -9.46 15.05
CA ILE A 325 7.14 -9.89 13.80
C ILE A 325 7.23 -11.43 13.76
N ALA A 326 7.66 -12.07 14.84
CA ALA A 326 7.75 -13.52 14.97
C ALA A 326 6.40 -14.21 14.73
N ASN A 327 5.34 -13.71 15.38
CA ASN A 327 3.99 -14.22 15.20
C ASN A 327 3.50 -14.02 13.76
N ASN A 328 3.73 -12.84 13.18
CA ASN A 328 3.36 -12.57 11.79
C ASN A 328 4.09 -13.51 10.82
N LEU A 329 5.39 -13.75 11.01
CA LEU A 329 6.18 -14.68 10.20
C LEU A 329 5.64 -16.11 10.32
N LEU A 330 5.36 -16.59 11.53
CA LEU A 330 4.78 -17.92 11.73
C LEU A 330 3.46 -18.08 10.98
N LEU A 331 2.54 -17.14 11.15
CA LEU A 331 1.25 -17.18 10.43
C LEU A 331 1.46 -17.16 8.91
N SER A 332 2.39 -16.33 8.43
CA SER A 332 2.68 -16.18 7.00
C SER A 332 3.32 -17.42 6.36
N PHE A 333 3.97 -18.29 7.14
CA PHE A 333 4.53 -19.55 6.64
C PHE A 333 3.61 -20.75 6.89
N LEU A 334 2.72 -20.70 7.89
CA LEU A 334 1.89 -21.83 8.30
C LEU A 334 0.45 -21.76 7.79
N CYS A 335 -0.09 -20.57 7.56
CA CYS A 335 -1.45 -20.38 7.08
C CYS A 335 -1.50 -20.31 5.55
N GLU A 336 -2.66 -20.65 5.00
CA GLU A 336 -2.97 -20.43 3.59
C GLU A 336 -2.89 -18.93 3.29
N ARG A 337 -2.18 -18.59 2.22
CA ARG A 337 -1.91 -17.20 1.83
C ARG A 337 -2.71 -16.84 0.60
N GLU A 338 -2.90 -15.55 0.41
CA GLU A 338 -3.31 -15.03 -0.89
C GLU A 338 -2.19 -15.25 -1.92
N ASP A 339 -2.49 -15.97 -3.00
CA ASP A 339 -1.54 -16.32 -4.06
C ASP A 339 -0.96 -15.11 -4.80
N ASN A 340 -1.50 -13.92 -4.62
CA ASN A 340 -1.06 -12.67 -5.25
C ASN A 340 -0.30 -11.76 -4.29
N LYS A 341 0.20 -12.24 -3.15
CA LYS A 341 0.95 -11.41 -2.21
C LYS A 341 2.32 -12.01 -1.88
N PRO A 342 3.30 -11.18 -1.49
CA PRO A 342 4.52 -11.67 -0.87
C PRO A 342 4.18 -12.47 0.39
N ILE A 343 5.13 -13.27 0.90
CA ILE A 343 4.97 -14.06 2.12
C ILE A 343 4.41 -13.20 3.24
N THR A 344 5.02 -12.04 3.46
CA THR A 344 4.50 -10.97 4.30
C THR A 344 5.15 -9.65 3.93
N SER A 345 4.46 -8.55 4.25
CA SER A 345 4.96 -7.19 4.11
C SER A 345 4.93 -6.49 5.48
N ILE A 346 6.09 -6.02 5.95
CA ILE A 346 6.21 -5.42 7.29
C ILE A 346 6.83 -4.03 7.18
N LEU A 347 6.14 -3.03 7.72
CA LEU A 347 6.66 -1.67 7.90
C LEU A 347 7.15 -1.48 9.34
N MET A 348 8.44 -1.19 9.47
CA MET A 348 9.10 -0.84 10.73
C MET A 348 9.25 0.67 10.84
N THR A 349 8.62 1.26 11.85
CA THR A 349 8.68 2.71 12.14
C THR A 349 9.60 2.96 13.35
N GLY A 350 9.95 4.22 13.60
CA GLY A 350 10.69 4.64 14.79
C GLY A 350 12.01 5.35 14.50
N PRO A 351 12.76 5.78 15.52
CA PRO A 351 13.98 6.58 15.37
C PRO A 351 15.13 5.85 14.64
N THR A 352 16.17 6.60 14.24
CA THR A 352 17.36 6.01 13.64
C THR A 352 18.18 5.22 14.66
N GLY A 353 18.81 4.12 14.24
CA GLY A 353 19.74 3.37 15.09
C GLY A 353 19.13 2.46 16.15
N VAL A 354 17.80 2.27 16.17
CA VAL A 354 17.08 1.42 17.14
C VAL A 354 17.00 -0.07 16.77
N GLY A 355 17.41 -0.46 15.55
CA GLY A 355 17.51 -1.87 15.14
C GLY A 355 16.63 -2.32 13.96
N LYS A 356 15.93 -1.42 13.26
CA LYS A 356 15.06 -1.75 12.10
C LYS A 356 15.80 -2.55 11.00
N THR A 357 16.89 -1.98 10.47
CA THR A 357 17.72 -2.64 9.44
C THR A 357 18.40 -3.91 9.94
N GLU A 358 18.78 -3.94 11.22
CA GLU A 358 19.39 -5.12 11.81
C GLU A 358 18.38 -6.28 11.88
N THR A 359 17.14 -6.00 12.25
CA THR A 359 16.04 -6.98 12.25
C THR A 359 15.86 -7.60 10.87
N ALA A 360 15.89 -6.80 9.80
CA ALA A 360 15.82 -7.32 8.43
C ALA A 360 16.97 -8.27 8.06
N LYS A 361 18.20 -7.96 8.50
CA LYS A 361 19.35 -8.83 8.31
C LYS A 361 19.20 -10.13 9.08
N GLN A 362 18.80 -10.06 10.35
CA GLN A 362 18.57 -11.23 11.20
C GLN A 362 17.51 -12.17 10.60
N ILE A 363 16.39 -11.62 10.09
CA ILE A 363 15.35 -12.39 9.39
C ILE A 363 15.93 -13.11 8.17
N SER A 364 16.63 -12.38 7.30
CA SER A 364 17.18 -12.94 6.06
C SER A 364 18.21 -14.03 6.32
N GLU A 365 19.10 -13.81 7.29
CA GLU A 365 20.16 -14.75 7.65
C GLU A 365 19.59 -16.01 8.28
N HIS A 366 18.65 -15.90 9.21
CA HIS A 366 18.16 -17.07 9.95
C HIS A 366 17.07 -17.84 9.20
N ILE A 367 16.28 -17.21 8.35
CA ILE A 367 15.23 -17.89 7.57
C ILE A 367 15.76 -18.43 6.25
N TYR A 368 16.55 -17.63 5.52
CA TYR A 368 17.01 -17.98 4.17
C TYR A 368 18.50 -18.31 4.07
N ASN A 369 19.29 -18.05 5.12
CA ASN A 369 20.76 -18.15 5.09
C ASN A 369 21.38 -17.30 3.98
N LYS A 370 20.82 -16.09 3.80
CA LYS A 370 21.19 -15.14 2.74
C LYS A 370 21.19 -13.72 3.29
N LYS A 371 21.90 -12.82 2.61
CA LYS A 371 21.79 -11.38 2.86
C LYS A 371 20.51 -10.83 2.23
N PRO A 372 19.84 -9.85 2.86
CA PRO A 372 18.71 -9.19 2.22
C PRO A 372 19.21 -8.34 1.05
N TYR A 373 18.39 -8.21 0.00
CA TYR A 373 18.61 -7.18 -1.00
C TYR A 373 18.07 -5.86 -0.46
N VAL A 374 18.89 -4.80 -0.46
CA VAL A 374 18.55 -3.51 0.13
C VAL A 374 18.32 -2.48 -0.97
N VAL A 375 17.16 -1.85 -0.94
CA VAL A 375 16.78 -0.68 -1.74
C VAL A 375 16.66 0.50 -0.79
N ASP A 376 17.55 1.48 -0.88
CA ASP A 376 17.48 2.69 -0.08
C ASP A 376 16.82 3.81 -0.89
N PHE A 377 15.54 4.11 -0.61
CA PHE A 377 14.78 5.11 -1.34
C PHE A 377 15.30 6.54 -1.15
N ALA A 378 16.11 6.80 -0.14
CA ALA A 378 16.80 8.08 -0.01
C ALA A 378 17.80 8.33 -1.14
N ASN A 379 18.18 7.28 -1.88
CA ASN A 379 19.03 7.44 -3.06
C ASN A 379 18.21 7.52 -4.36
N PHE A 380 16.88 7.40 -4.36
CA PHE A 380 16.07 7.35 -5.59
C PHE A 380 15.34 8.67 -5.84
N TYR A 381 15.97 9.57 -6.60
CA TYR A 381 15.38 10.83 -7.04
C TYR A 381 15.33 10.93 -8.57
N GLY A 382 14.13 11.04 -9.13
CA GLY A 382 13.90 11.27 -10.56
C GLY A 382 13.90 10.02 -11.45
N LYS A 383 13.43 10.20 -12.69
CA LYS A 383 13.08 9.12 -13.64
C LYS A 383 14.22 8.16 -13.99
N HIS A 384 15.48 8.62 -14.00
CA HIS A 384 16.63 7.77 -14.31
C HIS A 384 16.92 6.71 -13.24
N MET A 385 16.47 6.92 -12.00
CA MET A 385 16.71 5.99 -10.90
C MET A 385 15.67 4.87 -10.84
N ILE A 386 14.49 5.08 -11.45
CA ILE A 386 13.52 4.00 -11.66
C ILE A 386 14.10 2.94 -12.59
N ALA A 387 14.88 3.35 -13.58
CA ALA A 387 15.55 2.43 -14.49
C ALA A 387 16.57 1.53 -13.77
N SER A 388 17.14 1.94 -12.63
CA SER A 388 18.00 1.06 -11.82
C SER A 388 17.22 0.07 -10.94
N LEU A 389 15.90 0.23 -10.80
CA LEU A 389 15.01 -0.75 -10.17
C LEU A 389 14.40 -1.72 -11.19
N ILE A 390 13.84 -1.19 -12.29
CA ILE A 390 13.02 -1.96 -13.24
C ILE A 390 13.62 -2.04 -14.65
N GLY A 391 14.78 -1.43 -14.89
CA GLY A 391 15.50 -1.45 -16.17
C GLY A 391 15.18 -0.24 -17.03
N SER A 392 15.98 -0.05 -18.08
CA SER A 392 15.71 0.98 -19.09
C SER A 392 14.75 0.46 -20.16
N PRO A 393 13.82 1.30 -20.67
CA PRO A 393 12.93 0.93 -21.78
C PRO A 393 13.71 0.44 -23.02
N ALA A 394 13.07 -0.37 -23.85
CA ALA A 394 13.66 -0.86 -25.09
C ALA A 394 14.15 0.31 -25.97
N GLY A 395 15.38 0.22 -26.47
CA GLY A 395 15.99 1.26 -27.32
C GLY A 395 16.80 2.34 -26.59
N TYR A 396 16.88 2.29 -25.25
CA TYR A 396 17.75 3.16 -24.44
C TYR A 396 19.06 2.44 -24.04
N ILE A 397 20.10 3.22 -23.75
CA ILE A 397 21.39 2.70 -23.26
C ILE A 397 21.16 1.94 -21.94
N GLY A 398 21.68 0.70 -21.86
CA GLY A 398 21.49 -0.18 -20.69
C GLY A 398 20.18 -0.97 -20.69
N SER A 399 19.39 -0.93 -21.79
CA SER A 399 18.15 -1.71 -21.88
C SER A 399 18.37 -3.24 -21.85
N ASP A 400 19.53 -3.73 -22.29
CA ASP A 400 19.86 -5.17 -22.25
C ASP A 400 20.37 -5.66 -20.89
N GLU A 401 20.71 -4.76 -19.97
CA GLU A 401 21.13 -5.13 -18.63
C GLU A 401 19.94 -5.22 -17.68
N LYS A 402 19.72 -6.41 -17.11
CA LYS A 402 18.77 -6.57 -16.00
C LYS A 402 19.28 -5.83 -14.76
N PRO A 403 18.43 -5.02 -14.10
CA PRO A 403 18.76 -4.40 -12.82
C PRO A 403 19.15 -5.42 -11.75
N ALA A 404 19.95 -4.98 -10.77
CA ALA A 404 20.40 -5.85 -9.69
C ALA A 404 19.25 -6.41 -8.84
N LEU A 405 18.18 -5.63 -8.62
CA LEU A 405 16.98 -6.11 -7.92
C LEU A 405 16.28 -7.23 -8.70
N ILE A 406 16.11 -7.04 -10.01
CA ILE A 406 15.46 -8.03 -10.89
C ILE A 406 16.29 -9.32 -10.94
N LYS A 407 17.61 -9.22 -11.07
CA LYS A 407 18.51 -10.39 -11.00
C LYS A 407 18.39 -11.11 -9.67
N TYR A 408 18.38 -10.38 -8.56
CA TYR A 408 18.20 -10.98 -7.24
C TYR A 408 16.85 -11.69 -7.10
N ILE A 409 15.76 -11.11 -7.61
CA ILE A 409 14.44 -11.76 -7.58
C ILE A 409 14.46 -13.04 -8.40
N GLU A 410 14.96 -12.99 -9.64
CA GLU A 410 15.04 -14.12 -10.55
C GLU A 410 15.89 -15.27 -9.98
N GLU A 411 17.07 -14.98 -9.45
CA GLU A 411 17.98 -15.98 -8.84
C GLU A 411 17.39 -16.64 -7.57
N ASN A 412 16.41 -16.01 -6.93
CA ASN A 412 15.87 -16.44 -5.64
C ASN A 412 14.36 -16.77 -5.69
N GLN A 413 13.75 -16.82 -6.87
CA GLN A 413 12.31 -16.99 -7.03
C GLN A 413 11.78 -18.30 -6.40
N GLU A 414 12.55 -19.39 -6.49
CA GLU A 414 12.18 -20.69 -5.91
C GLU A 414 12.41 -20.77 -4.41
N THR A 415 13.54 -20.22 -3.93
CA THR A 415 13.93 -20.33 -2.53
C THR A 415 13.35 -19.24 -1.64
N GLY A 416 12.85 -18.17 -2.25
CA GLY A 416 12.53 -16.93 -1.57
C GLY A 416 13.76 -16.15 -1.12
N GLY A 417 13.49 -15.04 -0.46
CA GLY A 417 14.48 -14.15 0.12
C GLY A 417 13.84 -12.97 0.85
N VAL A 418 14.68 -12.06 1.33
CA VAL A 418 14.24 -10.80 1.92
C VAL A 418 14.61 -9.64 0.99
N ILE A 419 13.65 -8.73 0.77
CA ILE A 419 13.89 -7.44 0.12
C ILE A 419 13.57 -6.35 1.15
N LEU A 420 14.55 -5.51 1.45
CA LEU A 420 14.43 -4.41 2.41
C LEU A 420 14.37 -3.07 1.66
N PHE A 421 13.30 -2.33 1.87
CA PHE A 421 13.14 -0.96 1.38
C PHE A 421 13.37 0.04 2.52
N GLU A 422 14.48 0.78 2.49
CA GLU A 422 14.80 1.77 3.51
C GLU A 422 14.26 3.16 3.17
N GLU A 423 13.87 3.90 4.21
CA GLU A 423 13.41 5.30 4.13
C GLU A 423 12.29 5.50 3.10
N ILE A 424 11.25 4.65 3.15
CA ILE A 424 10.14 4.66 2.20
C ILE A 424 9.35 5.99 2.18
N ASP A 425 9.45 6.80 3.24
CA ASP A 425 8.90 8.16 3.32
C ASP A 425 9.60 9.17 2.41
N LYS A 426 10.81 8.86 1.94
CA LYS A 426 11.59 9.70 1.01
C LYS A 426 11.45 9.27 -0.45
N ALA A 427 10.72 8.20 -0.73
CA ALA A 427 10.56 7.67 -2.07
C ALA A 427 9.82 8.65 -2.99
N ASP A 428 10.29 8.77 -4.24
CA ASP A 428 9.50 9.42 -5.29
C ASP A 428 8.17 8.68 -5.52
N THR A 429 7.12 9.40 -5.94
CA THR A 429 5.77 8.84 -6.14
C THR A 429 5.77 7.65 -7.09
N GLU A 430 6.57 7.68 -8.16
CA GLU A 430 6.61 6.60 -9.16
C GLU A 430 7.31 5.34 -8.61
N CYS A 431 8.41 5.52 -7.85
CA CYS A 431 9.06 4.42 -7.12
C CYS A 431 8.12 3.80 -6.08
N LEU A 432 7.41 4.67 -5.34
CA LEU A 432 6.45 4.25 -4.34
C LEU A 432 5.30 3.46 -4.98
N ASN A 433 4.81 3.85 -6.15
CA ASN A 433 3.76 3.10 -6.87
C ASN A 433 4.23 1.70 -7.29
N ILE A 434 5.46 1.56 -7.81
CA ILE A 434 6.03 0.25 -8.15
C ILE A 434 6.12 -0.62 -6.89
N PHE A 435 6.64 -0.05 -5.80
CA PHE A 435 6.75 -0.75 -4.52
C PHE A 435 5.38 -1.16 -3.97
N MET A 436 4.38 -0.28 -4.00
CA MET A 436 3.03 -0.59 -3.50
C MET A 436 2.35 -1.68 -4.34
N ARG A 437 2.61 -1.72 -5.65
CA ARG A 437 2.17 -2.81 -6.52
C ARG A 437 2.79 -4.15 -6.12
N MET A 438 4.07 -4.17 -5.77
CA MET A 438 4.72 -5.40 -5.28
C MET A 438 4.05 -5.97 -4.03
N LEU A 439 3.48 -5.11 -3.16
CA LEU A 439 2.77 -5.55 -1.97
C LEU A 439 1.40 -6.17 -2.29
N ASP A 440 0.70 -5.64 -3.29
CA ASP A 440 -0.67 -6.05 -3.62
C ASP A 440 -0.76 -7.20 -4.63
N GLU A 441 0.15 -7.20 -5.61
CA GLU A 441 0.15 -8.16 -6.72
C GLU A 441 1.26 -9.22 -6.58
N GLY A 442 2.18 -9.03 -5.62
CA GLY A 442 3.25 -10.00 -5.38
C GLY A 442 4.22 -10.10 -6.57
N GLU A 443 4.27 -9.06 -7.41
CA GLU A 443 5.08 -9.03 -8.63
C GLU A 443 5.67 -7.63 -8.85
N ILE A 444 6.85 -7.59 -9.48
CA ILE A 444 7.46 -6.37 -10.01
C ILE A 444 7.51 -6.45 -11.52
N ILE A 445 7.02 -5.41 -12.21
CA ILE A 445 7.08 -5.34 -13.68
C ILE A 445 8.28 -4.51 -14.10
N SER A 446 9.14 -5.12 -14.91
CA SER A 446 10.26 -4.42 -15.55
C SER A 446 9.80 -3.44 -16.63
N SER A 447 10.66 -2.49 -16.99
CA SER A 447 10.46 -1.55 -18.11
C SER A 447 10.24 -2.23 -19.48
N LYS A 448 10.60 -3.52 -19.61
CA LYS A 448 10.34 -4.37 -20.77
C LYS A 448 9.00 -5.12 -20.68
N ASN A 449 8.13 -4.74 -19.74
CA ASN A 449 6.85 -5.38 -19.42
C ASN A 449 6.95 -6.87 -19.04
N VAL A 450 8.13 -7.33 -18.59
CA VAL A 450 8.29 -8.66 -18.00
C VAL A 450 8.00 -8.57 -16.50
N ALA A 451 7.08 -9.40 -16.02
CA ALA A 451 6.74 -9.53 -14.61
C ALA A 451 7.66 -10.53 -13.90
N TYR A 452 8.10 -10.19 -12.69
CA TYR A 452 8.91 -11.05 -11.83
C TYR A 452 8.20 -11.25 -10.50
N SER A 453 7.97 -12.51 -10.14
CA SER A 453 7.24 -12.86 -8.92
C SER A 453 8.08 -12.66 -7.65
N VAL A 454 7.51 -11.95 -6.69
CA VAL A 454 8.00 -11.79 -5.33
C VAL A 454 7.13 -12.49 -4.28
N LYS A 455 6.25 -13.41 -4.70
CA LYS A 455 5.32 -14.16 -3.83
C LYS A 455 6.04 -14.99 -2.75
N ASN A 456 7.24 -15.49 -3.05
CA ASN A 456 8.09 -16.23 -2.12
C ASN A 456 9.02 -15.33 -1.29
N PHE A 457 8.87 -14.01 -1.34
CA PHE A 457 9.75 -13.09 -0.63
C PHE A 457 9.07 -12.50 0.61
N ILE A 458 9.87 -12.20 1.62
CA ILE A 458 9.48 -11.32 2.72
C ILE A 458 9.87 -9.90 2.32
N ILE A 459 8.89 -9.00 2.31
CA ILE A 459 9.12 -7.59 1.99
C ILE A 459 9.16 -6.80 3.30
N LEU A 460 10.30 -6.17 3.57
CA LEU A 460 10.50 -5.35 4.77
C LEU A 460 10.67 -3.90 4.36
N SER A 461 10.17 -2.99 5.17
CA SER A 461 10.27 -1.56 4.92
C SER A 461 10.61 -0.80 6.18
N THR A 462 11.37 0.29 6.06
CA THR A 462 11.68 1.16 7.19
C THR A 462 11.28 2.60 6.91
N THR A 463 10.87 3.28 7.97
CA THR A 463 10.71 4.73 7.99
C THR A 463 11.27 5.28 9.30
N ASN A 464 11.79 6.51 9.25
CA ASN A 464 12.25 7.21 10.45
C ASN A 464 11.13 8.00 11.13
N MET A 465 9.90 7.86 10.66
CA MET A 465 8.73 8.43 11.32
C MET A 465 8.51 7.72 12.65
N SER A 466 8.67 8.45 13.74
CA SER A 466 8.20 8.05 15.06
C SER A 466 6.75 8.46 15.22
N VAL A 467 6.00 7.66 15.96
CA VAL A 467 4.63 7.96 16.32
C VAL A 467 4.71 8.65 17.67
N ASN A 468 4.85 9.98 17.66
CA ASN A 468 5.10 10.74 18.88
C ASN A 468 3.79 10.90 19.67
N TYR A 469 3.30 9.82 20.30
CA TYR A 469 2.20 9.95 21.26
C TYR A 469 2.54 9.43 22.66
N VAL A 470 2.18 10.30 23.62
CA VAL A 470 2.07 10.09 25.06
C VAL A 470 1.69 8.64 25.38
N LYS A 471 2.56 7.95 26.12
CA LYS A 471 2.30 6.67 26.82
C LYS A 471 0.90 6.69 27.44
N LYS A 472 -0.13 6.29 26.67
CA LYS A 472 -1.36 5.76 27.24
C LYS A 472 -1.03 4.32 27.58
N LEU A 473 -1.25 3.96 28.84
CA LEU A 473 -1.01 2.65 29.45
C LEU A 473 -1.82 1.50 28.78
N GLY A 474 -1.59 1.24 27.49
CA GLY A 474 -2.24 0.17 26.75
C GLY A 474 -1.50 -0.13 25.46
N PHE A 475 -1.39 -1.42 25.16
CA PHE A 475 -0.79 -1.97 23.93
C PHE A 475 -1.29 -1.22 22.69
N SER A 476 -0.37 -0.75 21.85
CA SER A 476 -0.74 -0.15 20.56
C SER A 476 -0.84 -1.26 19.52
N ASN A 477 -2.04 -1.52 19.01
CA ASN A 477 -2.22 -2.48 17.92
C ASN A 477 -1.80 -1.84 16.58
N THR A 478 -1.53 -2.65 15.56
CA THR A 478 -1.15 -2.21 14.21
C THR A 478 -2.07 -1.10 13.66
N ASN A 479 -3.37 -1.17 13.92
CA ASN A 479 -4.33 -0.14 13.47
C ASN A 479 -4.14 1.21 14.17
N ASP A 480 -3.78 1.22 15.46
CA ASP A 480 -3.54 2.45 16.21
C ASP A 480 -2.26 3.16 15.70
N ILE A 481 -1.22 2.37 15.40
CA ILE A 481 0.03 2.84 14.79
C ILE A 481 -0.27 3.41 13.41
N LYS A 482 -1.01 2.69 12.56
CA LYS A 482 -1.41 3.17 11.23
C LYS A 482 -2.20 4.47 11.30
N ASP A 483 -3.21 4.56 12.16
CA ASP A 483 -4.04 5.76 12.28
C ASP A 483 -3.25 6.97 12.81
N THR A 484 -2.24 6.76 13.64
CA THR A 484 -1.40 7.84 14.16
C THR A 484 -0.36 8.27 13.15
N LEU A 485 0.26 7.33 12.41
CA LEU A 485 1.06 7.65 11.23
C LEU A 485 0.26 8.47 10.22
N VAL A 486 -1.03 8.19 9.97
CA VAL A 486 -1.85 9.01 9.07
C VAL A 486 -2.07 10.43 9.60
N LYS A 487 -2.16 10.61 10.92
CA LYS A 487 -2.39 11.93 11.56
C LYS A 487 -1.11 12.76 11.67
N GLU A 488 0.01 12.12 11.94
CA GLU A 488 1.31 12.76 12.21
C GLU A 488 2.22 12.80 10.99
N SER A 489 2.02 11.89 10.02
CA SER A 489 2.76 11.92 8.76
C SER A 489 2.13 12.89 7.77
N THR A 490 2.98 13.77 7.22
CA THR A 490 2.65 14.53 6.01
C THR A 490 2.88 13.71 4.73
N GLY A 491 3.38 12.46 4.84
CA GLY A 491 3.95 11.70 3.73
C GLY A 491 3.19 10.44 3.26
N MET A 492 2.59 9.64 4.16
CA MET A 492 1.94 8.38 3.78
C MET A 492 0.43 8.38 4.00
N LYS A 493 -0.30 7.90 3.00
CA LYS A 493 -1.75 7.81 3.03
C LYS A 493 -2.21 6.53 3.73
N LYS A 494 -3.38 6.59 4.37
CA LYS A 494 -4.03 5.42 5.01
C LYS A 494 -4.12 4.20 4.09
N GLU A 495 -4.41 4.44 2.81
CA GLU A 495 -4.47 3.40 1.78
C GLU A 495 -3.13 2.67 1.59
N GLN A 496 -2.00 3.39 1.64
CA GLN A 496 -0.67 2.80 1.49
C GLN A 496 -0.31 1.96 2.71
N LEU A 497 -0.61 2.46 3.91
CA LEU A 497 -0.39 1.73 5.15
C LEU A 497 -1.25 0.47 5.26
N ALA A 498 -2.43 0.45 4.64
CA ALA A 498 -3.32 -0.71 4.64
C ALA A 498 -2.73 -1.92 3.89
N ARG A 499 -1.82 -1.71 2.93
CA ARG A 499 -1.18 -2.77 2.12
C ARG A 499 -0.12 -3.58 2.89
N PHE A 500 0.38 -3.05 4.01
CA PHE A 500 1.28 -3.77 4.89
C PHE A 500 0.54 -4.76 5.77
N SER A 501 0.99 -6.02 5.75
CA SER A 501 0.53 -7.09 6.65
C SER A 501 0.73 -6.74 8.12
N LEU A 502 1.85 -6.08 8.44
CA LEU A 502 2.16 -5.60 9.79
C LEU A 502 2.81 -4.22 9.73
N VAL A 503 2.41 -3.35 10.65
CA VAL A 503 3.11 -2.10 10.93
C VAL A 503 3.46 -2.10 12.41
N CYS A 504 4.74 -1.95 12.72
CA CYS A 504 5.26 -2.01 14.07
C CYS A 504 6.24 -0.87 14.34
N GLU A 505 6.18 -0.31 15.55
CA GLU A 505 6.99 0.83 15.97
C GLU A 505 8.14 0.38 16.87
N PHE A 506 9.37 0.67 16.45
CA PHE A 506 10.56 0.48 17.26
C PHE A 506 10.74 1.65 18.21
N GLN A 507 10.95 1.34 19.48
CA GLN A 507 11.13 2.33 20.54
C GLN A 507 12.60 2.71 20.68
N ASP A 508 12.85 3.87 21.30
CA ASP A 508 14.19 4.26 21.70
C ASP A 508 14.79 3.22 22.67
N LEU A 509 16.07 2.93 22.47
CA LEU A 509 16.79 1.97 23.30
C LEU A 509 17.07 2.56 24.69
N GLU A 510 16.82 1.76 25.72
CA GLU A 510 17.17 2.13 27.09
C GLU A 510 18.69 2.06 27.30
N ARG A 511 19.19 2.69 28.38
CA ARG A 511 20.62 2.71 28.68
C ARG A 511 21.20 1.30 28.82
N GLU A 512 20.45 0.39 29.45
CA GLU A 512 20.84 -1.00 29.64
C GLU A 512 20.97 -1.74 28.30
N ASP A 513 20.04 -1.53 27.37
CA ASP A 513 20.12 -2.08 26.01
C ASP A 513 21.36 -1.57 25.25
N LYS A 514 21.64 -0.27 25.36
CA LYS A 514 22.83 0.35 24.75
C LYS A 514 24.12 -0.26 25.28
N ILE A 515 24.19 -0.57 26.58
CA ILE A 515 25.34 -1.25 27.20
C ILE A 515 25.55 -2.66 26.64
N ILE A 516 24.47 -3.45 26.52
CA ILE A 516 24.53 -4.79 25.93
C ILE A 516 25.02 -4.74 24.48
N LEU A 517 24.53 -3.77 23.71
CA LEU A 517 24.92 -3.58 22.30
C LEU A 517 26.36 -3.08 22.17
N CYS A 518 26.80 -2.21 23.07
CA CYS A 518 28.20 -1.77 23.18
C CYS A 518 29.13 -2.97 23.42
N LYS A 519 28.76 -3.83 24.38
CA LYS A 519 29.49 -5.06 24.69
C LYS A 519 29.61 -5.97 23.47
N LYS A 520 28.49 -6.30 22.81
CA LYS A 520 28.49 -7.11 21.58
C LYS A 520 29.41 -6.53 20.49
N ALA A 521 29.39 -5.20 20.30
CA ALA A 521 30.20 -4.54 19.28
C ALA A 521 31.71 -4.60 19.58
N ILE A 522 32.08 -4.45 20.84
CA ILE A 522 33.48 -4.55 21.29
C ILE A 522 33.95 -6.00 21.17
N GLU A 523 33.14 -6.97 21.58
CA GLU A 523 33.46 -8.40 21.45
C GLU A 523 33.69 -8.80 19.97
N GLU A 524 32.88 -8.30 19.05
CA GLU A 524 33.06 -8.50 17.61
C GLU A 524 34.38 -7.89 17.11
N THR A 525 34.71 -6.68 17.57
CA THR A 525 35.96 -5.99 17.23
C THR A 525 37.17 -6.73 17.79
N VAL A 526 37.12 -7.11 19.06
CA VAL A 526 38.17 -7.88 19.73
C VAL A 526 38.41 -9.19 18.99
N SER A 527 37.36 -9.89 18.59
CA SER A 527 37.48 -11.13 17.81
C SER A 527 38.20 -10.91 16.47
N LYS A 528 37.89 -9.82 15.76
CA LYS A 528 38.60 -9.45 14.51
C LYS A 528 40.08 -9.16 14.76
N LEU A 529 40.40 -8.42 15.83
CA LEU A 529 41.78 -8.07 16.18
C LEU A 529 42.59 -9.29 16.61
N LYS A 530 42.01 -10.21 17.38
CA LYS A 530 42.65 -11.48 17.78
C LYS A 530 43.02 -12.37 16.58
N ASN A 531 42.30 -12.24 15.46
CA ASN A 531 42.50 -13.04 14.25
C ASN A 531 43.47 -12.41 13.24
N ILE A 532 44.19 -11.33 13.59
CA ILE A 532 45.19 -10.72 12.70
C ILE A 532 46.33 -11.73 12.48
N GLN A 533 46.54 -12.11 11.21
CA GLN A 533 47.56 -13.09 10.85
C GLN A 533 48.96 -12.61 11.25
N GLY A 534 49.75 -13.51 11.83
CA GLY A 534 51.13 -13.25 12.23
C GLY A 534 51.31 -12.62 13.61
N TYR A 535 50.21 -12.30 14.31
CA TYR A 535 50.21 -11.76 15.67
C TYR A 535 49.38 -12.65 16.60
N ASN A 536 49.78 -12.70 17.87
CA ASN A 536 49.03 -13.30 18.95
C ASN A 536 48.60 -12.19 19.90
N ILE A 537 47.38 -11.71 19.71
CA ILE A 537 46.84 -10.55 20.43
C ILE A 537 45.91 -11.04 21.53
N ASN A 538 46.23 -10.72 22.79
CA ASN A 538 45.30 -10.83 23.91
C ASN A 538 44.67 -9.46 24.18
N ILE A 539 43.37 -9.42 24.48
CA ILE A 539 42.68 -8.17 24.82
C ILE A 539 41.90 -8.40 26.11
N GLU A 540 42.17 -7.54 27.09
CA GLU A 540 41.55 -7.52 28.40
C GLU A 540 40.84 -6.17 28.59
N TYR A 541 39.63 -6.17 29.11
CA TYR A 541 38.87 -4.95 29.37
C TYR A 541 38.04 -5.10 30.66
N SER A 542 37.80 -3.97 31.34
CA SER A 542 36.90 -3.93 32.49
C SER A 542 35.43 -3.99 32.06
N GLU A 543 34.52 -4.56 32.86
CA GLU A 543 33.07 -4.54 32.55
C GLU A 543 32.47 -3.12 32.64
N ASN A 544 33.08 -2.22 33.41
CA ASN A 544 32.58 -0.85 33.58
C ASN A 544 32.75 0.01 32.33
N ILE A 545 33.68 -0.35 31.42
CA ILE A 545 33.98 0.43 30.22
C ILE A 545 32.77 0.59 29.30
N PHE A 546 31.85 -0.38 29.29
CA PHE A 546 30.68 -0.34 28.41
C PHE A 546 29.74 0.79 28.79
N GLY A 547 29.51 0.99 30.09
CA GLY A 547 28.70 2.10 30.60
C GLY A 547 29.34 3.44 30.29
N GLU A 548 30.65 3.58 30.51
CA GLU A 548 31.37 4.83 30.22
C GLU A 548 31.35 5.20 28.73
N ILE A 549 31.51 4.20 27.85
CA ILE A 549 31.41 4.42 26.40
C ILE A 549 30.02 4.95 26.06
N VAL A 550 28.96 4.30 26.56
CA VAL A 550 27.57 4.70 26.33
C VAL A 550 27.30 6.11 26.85
N ASP A 551 27.82 6.46 28.02
CA ASP A 551 27.61 7.78 28.63
C ASP A 551 28.40 8.88 27.89
N LYS A 552 29.58 8.58 27.33
CA LYS A 552 30.43 9.53 26.56
C LYS A 552 29.94 9.74 25.12
N THR A 553 29.44 8.72 24.44
CA THR A 553 28.80 8.87 23.13
C THR A 553 27.39 9.41 23.33
N ASN A 554 27.18 10.73 23.20
CA ASN A 554 25.87 11.40 23.33
C ASN A 554 24.70 10.50 22.91
N MET A 555 23.69 10.38 23.79
CA MET A 555 22.59 9.42 23.72
C MET A 555 21.80 9.40 22.39
N ASP A 556 21.94 10.44 21.57
CA ASP A 556 21.16 10.73 20.36
C ASP A 556 21.60 9.98 19.09
N PHE A 557 22.83 9.46 19.01
CA PHE A 557 23.36 8.92 17.72
C PHE A 557 23.27 7.38 17.56
N GLY A 558 22.55 6.70 18.45
CA GLY A 558 22.25 5.26 18.34
C GLY A 558 23.48 4.34 18.35
N VAL A 559 23.24 3.04 18.13
CA VAL A 559 24.24 1.96 18.26
C VAL A 559 25.41 2.12 17.27
N ARG A 560 25.18 2.78 16.14
CA ARG A 560 26.16 2.94 15.05
C ARG A 560 27.39 3.74 15.48
N GLU A 561 27.20 4.85 16.19
CA GLU A 561 28.34 5.64 16.69
C GLU A 561 29.06 4.96 17.84
N ILE A 562 28.35 4.22 18.71
CA ILE A 562 28.96 3.38 19.76
C ILE A 562 29.93 2.36 19.13
N LYS A 563 29.48 1.58 18.13
CA LYS A 563 30.35 0.60 17.44
C LYS A 563 31.57 1.28 16.84
N LYS A 564 31.36 2.40 16.16
CA LYS A 564 32.40 3.13 15.44
C LYS A 564 33.45 3.72 16.37
N GLN A 565 33.04 4.39 17.45
CA GLN A 565 33.94 5.02 18.40
C GLN A 565 34.76 3.98 19.17
N ALA A 566 34.10 2.94 19.70
CA ALA A 566 34.77 1.86 20.41
C ALA A 566 35.78 1.12 19.51
N SER A 567 35.41 0.83 18.26
CA SER A 567 36.30 0.17 17.31
C SER A 567 37.49 1.05 16.92
N LYS A 568 37.26 2.34 16.70
CA LYS A 568 38.27 3.28 16.20
C LYS A 568 39.42 3.45 17.18
N GLU A 569 39.14 3.71 18.45
CA GLU A 569 40.19 3.97 19.44
C GLU A 569 41.11 2.76 19.65
N ILE A 570 40.52 1.57 19.83
CA ILE A 570 41.28 0.32 20.03
C ILE A 570 42.11 0.00 18.77
N THR A 571 41.47 0.04 17.59
CA THR A 571 42.13 -0.34 16.33
C THR A 571 43.26 0.63 15.98
N GLN A 572 43.07 1.93 16.19
CA GLN A 572 44.10 2.93 15.88
C GLN A 572 45.32 2.83 16.79
N LYS A 573 45.11 2.65 18.12
CA LYS A 573 46.23 2.49 19.05
C LYS A 573 47.01 1.20 18.77
N LEU A 574 46.31 0.09 18.51
CA LEU A 574 46.95 -1.18 18.14
C LEU A 574 47.70 -1.10 16.80
N ALA A 575 47.13 -0.48 15.78
CA ALA A 575 47.79 -0.28 14.50
C ALA A 575 49.08 0.55 14.63
N ARG A 576 49.05 1.63 15.44
CA ARG A 576 50.25 2.42 15.75
C ARG A 576 51.30 1.60 16.49
N PHE A 577 50.88 0.77 17.44
CA PHE A 577 51.78 -0.11 18.19
C PHE A 577 52.46 -1.13 17.26
N ILE A 578 51.67 -1.84 16.44
CA ILE A 578 52.16 -2.83 15.47
C ILE A 578 53.13 -2.20 14.46
N ARG A 579 52.84 -0.97 14.00
CA ARG A 579 53.72 -0.27 13.05
C ARG A 579 55.09 0.09 13.66
N ASN A 580 55.12 0.35 14.97
CA ASN A 580 56.31 0.87 15.65
C ASN A 580 57.06 -0.21 16.46
N ASN A 581 56.56 -1.45 16.53
CA ASN A 581 57.15 -2.55 17.29
C ASN A 581 57.17 -3.82 16.45
N GLU A 582 58.24 -4.60 16.55
CA GLU A 582 58.35 -5.91 15.87
C GLU A 582 57.68 -7.05 16.65
N ALA A 583 57.10 -6.74 17.82
CA ALA A 583 56.56 -7.75 18.73
C ALA A 583 55.35 -8.49 18.12
N LYS A 584 55.36 -9.82 18.23
CA LYS A 584 54.29 -10.69 17.70
C LYS A 584 53.26 -11.07 18.76
N ASN A 585 53.66 -11.25 20.02
CA ASN A 585 52.74 -11.41 21.14
C ASN A 585 52.43 -10.04 21.74
N ILE A 586 51.16 -9.65 21.76
CA ILE A 586 50.68 -8.33 22.19
C ILE A 586 49.54 -8.52 23.19
N THR A 587 49.58 -7.82 24.32
CA THR A 587 48.45 -7.71 25.24
C THR A 587 47.94 -6.28 25.24
N VAL A 588 46.66 -6.09 24.92
CA VAL A 588 45.96 -4.80 24.99
C VAL A 588 45.09 -4.81 26.25
N LYS A 589 45.33 -3.88 27.16
CA LYS A 589 44.50 -3.65 28.34
C LYS A 589 43.69 -2.37 28.16
N ILE A 590 42.37 -2.50 28.20
CA ILE A 590 41.44 -1.39 28.03
C ILE A 590 40.86 -1.09 29.41
N ILE A 591 41.38 -0.05 30.05
CA ILE A 591 40.95 0.38 31.39
C ILE A 591 39.73 1.29 31.22
N ASP A 592 39.86 2.31 30.36
CA ASP A 592 38.80 3.19 29.87
C ASP A 592 39.12 3.65 28.43
N LEU A 593 38.23 4.46 27.82
CA LEU A 593 38.44 4.96 26.44
C LEU A 593 39.72 5.78 26.25
N ASP A 594 40.13 6.52 27.28
CA ASP A 594 41.29 7.41 27.23
C ASP A 594 42.57 6.61 27.59
N ASN A 595 42.44 5.63 28.47
CA ASN A 595 43.51 4.78 29.01
C ASN A 595 43.47 3.36 28.41
N ILE A 596 44.08 3.23 27.23
CA ILE A 596 44.34 1.95 26.57
C ILE A 596 45.84 1.69 26.61
N GLU A 597 46.25 0.66 27.34
CA GLU A 597 47.64 0.22 27.45
C GLU A 597 47.90 -0.94 26.49
N ILE A 598 49.04 -0.91 25.79
CA ILE A 598 49.45 -1.97 24.87
C ILE A 598 50.86 -2.42 25.23
N ILE A 599 51.03 -3.72 25.46
CA ILE A 599 52.24 -4.34 26.01
C ILE A 599 52.71 -5.43 25.05
N ALA A 600 53.99 -5.41 24.66
CA ALA A 600 54.63 -6.55 24.00
C ALA A 600 54.90 -7.66 25.02
N THR A 601 54.46 -8.87 24.73
CA THR A 601 54.61 -10.04 25.61
C THR A 601 55.46 -11.15 25.00
N ASP A 602 56.18 -10.85 23.92
CA ASP A 602 57.23 -11.73 23.43
C ASP A 602 58.19 -12.00 24.58
N LYS A 603 58.41 -13.28 24.90
CA LYS A 603 59.43 -13.67 25.88
C LYS A 603 60.70 -12.95 25.47
N ILE A 604 61.17 -12.03 26.31
CA ILE A 604 62.50 -11.45 26.19
C ILE A 604 63.45 -12.64 26.19
N SER A 605 63.91 -13.05 25.00
CA SER A 605 65.09 -13.86 24.91
C SER A 605 66.20 -12.98 25.44
N ASN A 606 66.61 -13.21 26.68
CA ASN A 606 67.88 -12.74 27.19
C ASN A 606 68.95 -13.14 26.17
N LYS A 607 69.35 -12.19 25.34
CA LYS A 607 70.67 -12.13 24.73
C LYS A 607 71.24 -10.78 25.11
N ASN A 608 72.20 -10.86 26.02
CA ASN A 608 73.10 -9.81 26.49
C ASN A 608 73.73 -9.01 25.34
N ILE A 609 74.40 -7.92 25.77
CA ILE A 609 75.53 -7.19 25.14
C ILE A 609 75.07 -5.94 24.39
N ASP A 610 75.56 -4.71 24.61
CA ASP A 610 76.56 -4.17 25.54
C ASP A 610 76.35 -2.63 25.64
N SER A 611 76.90 -2.07 26.71
CA SER A 611 77.32 -0.68 26.91
C SER A 611 77.32 0.27 25.70
N TYR A 612 76.74 1.47 25.87
CA TYR A 612 77.42 2.71 25.50
C TYR A 612 77.08 3.79 26.54
N GLU A 613 78.03 4.04 27.44
CA GLU A 613 78.25 5.35 28.06
C GLU A 613 78.66 6.35 26.97
N ASN A 614 77.91 7.46 26.85
CA ASN A 614 78.39 8.85 26.88
C ASN A 614 77.26 9.82 26.54
#